data_AF-A0A420VM83-F1
#
_entry.id   AF-A0A420VM83-F1
#
_cell.length_a   1.000
_cell.length_b   1.000
_cell.length_c   1.000
_cell.angle_alpha   90.00
_cell.angle_beta   90.00
_cell.angle_gamma   90.00
#
_symmetry.space_group_name_H-M   'P 1'
#
loop_
_entity.id
_entity.type
_entity.pdbx_description
1 polymer ?
#
loop_
_entity_poly.entity_id
_entity_poly.type
_entity_poly.pdbx_seq_one_letter_code
_entity_poly.pdbx_strand_id
1 'polypeptide(L)'
;MSKISNQQGRNVQKSGVSGYTRAVGNDELGQLLSRVQACVISNGNELEKLLIDRCSTIDNIDIFIKKVTTSNINQGTFLCTKKILKKTQDYKDVIKGIEPDMIIFIVSNYRLCKIIELKDGDTFDTKKVKGEKANLVTFSEKFGAKIPFSTDYYVCCFNQNNKEIIREGMKNEFDLEHIMTGKELCQLLNIDYQEIINIRKNDMEENFNYFIEELLKIPEVLEKINQIIATSENK
;
A
#
# COMPACT_ATOMS: atom_id res chain seq x y z
N MET A 1 -6.74 -5.58 -6.31
CA MET A 1 -7.10 -5.72 -4.89
C MET A 1 -6.69 -7.11 -4.45
N SER A 2 -6.31 -7.28 -3.19
CA SER A 2 -6.21 -8.63 -2.64
C SER A 2 -7.57 -9.34 -2.72
N LYS A 3 -7.56 -10.67 -2.82
CA LYS A 3 -8.78 -11.49 -2.91
C LYS A 3 -9.14 -12.05 -1.54
N ILE A 4 -10.40 -11.94 -1.12
CA ILE A 4 -10.90 -12.52 0.13
C ILE A 4 -10.77 -14.05 0.10
N SER A 5 -10.98 -14.67 -1.07
CA SER A 5 -10.84 -16.11 -1.30
C SER A 5 -9.43 -16.64 -1.02
N ASN A 6 -8.41 -15.80 -1.12
CA ASN A 6 -7.02 -16.16 -0.81
C ASN A 6 -6.67 -16.03 0.68
N GLN A 7 -7.59 -15.52 1.51
CA GLN A 7 -7.37 -15.28 2.93
C GLN A 7 -7.86 -16.45 3.78
N GLN A 8 -7.03 -16.90 4.72
CA GLN A 8 -7.41 -17.99 5.61
C GLN A 8 -8.45 -17.57 6.66
N GLY A 9 -8.32 -16.34 7.17
CA GLY A 9 -9.07 -15.86 8.33
C GLY A 9 -8.66 -16.57 9.63
N ARG A 10 -9.32 -16.23 10.74
CA ARG A 10 -9.13 -16.85 12.06
C ARG A 10 -10.10 -18.01 12.22
N ASN A 11 -9.60 -19.23 12.07
CA ASN A 11 -10.38 -20.44 12.28
C ASN A 11 -10.40 -20.81 13.77
N VAL A 12 -11.59 -21.04 14.33
CA VAL A 12 -11.78 -21.32 15.76
C VAL A 12 -11.04 -22.59 16.22
N GLN A 13 -11.02 -23.64 15.39
CA GLN A 13 -10.34 -24.90 15.71
C GLN A 13 -8.81 -24.72 15.80
N LYS A 14 -8.24 -23.78 15.05
CA LYS A 14 -6.79 -23.54 14.99
C LYS A 14 -6.31 -22.42 15.90
N SER A 15 -7.13 -21.38 16.08
CA SER A 15 -6.73 -20.11 16.69
C SER A 15 -7.56 -19.73 17.91
N GLY A 16 -8.51 -20.58 18.30
CA GLY A 16 -9.49 -20.28 19.33
C GLY A 16 -10.51 -19.22 18.89
N VAL A 17 -11.42 -18.89 19.81
CA VAL A 17 -12.53 -17.95 19.55
C VAL A 17 -11.99 -16.54 19.34
N SER A 18 -12.18 -16.03 18.13
CA SER A 18 -11.72 -14.69 17.74
C SER A 18 -12.63 -13.58 18.27
N GLY A 19 -12.15 -12.33 18.24
CA GLY A 19 -12.99 -11.16 18.55
C GLY A 19 -14.20 -11.01 17.61
N TYR A 20 -14.06 -11.40 16.33
CA TYR A 20 -15.18 -11.38 15.37
C TYR A 20 -16.26 -12.38 15.78
N THR A 21 -15.85 -13.60 16.13
CA THR A 21 -16.75 -14.65 16.61
C THR A 21 -17.51 -14.19 17.85
N ARG A 22 -16.84 -13.59 18.83
CA ARG A 22 -17.51 -13.04 20.03
C ARG A 22 -18.47 -11.90 19.71
N ALA A 23 -18.19 -11.11 18.68
CA ALA A 23 -19.04 -9.97 18.30
C ALA A 23 -20.35 -10.43 17.63
N VAL A 24 -20.32 -11.49 16.82
CA VAL A 24 -21.49 -11.95 16.05
C VAL A 24 -22.14 -13.23 16.60
N GLY A 25 -21.48 -13.92 17.52
CA GLY A 25 -21.99 -15.16 18.13
C GLY A 25 -21.98 -16.38 17.20
N ASN A 26 -21.31 -16.31 16.05
CA ASN A 26 -21.26 -17.37 15.04
C ASN A 26 -19.83 -17.56 14.53
N ASP A 27 -19.34 -18.81 14.55
CA ASP A 27 -17.96 -19.17 14.23
C ASP A 27 -17.63 -18.95 12.74
N GLU A 28 -18.50 -19.42 11.84
CA GLU A 28 -18.30 -19.33 10.38
C GLU A 28 -18.36 -17.88 9.90
N LEU A 29 -19.35 -17.11 10.38
CA LEU A 29 -19.48 -15.69 10.08
C LEU A 29 -18.31 -14.90 10.65
N GLY A 30 -17.89 -15.21 11.88
CA GLY A 30 -16.70 -14.64 12.50
C GLY A 30 -15.44 -14.90 11.66
N GLN A 31 -15.29 -16.12 11.13
CA GLN A 31 -14.19 -16.46 10.23
C GLN A 31 -14.28 -15.67 8.91
N LEU A 32 -15.45 -15.59 8.27
CA LEU A 32 -15.63 -14.84 7.02
C LEU A 32 -15.27 -13.35 7.20
N LEU A 33 -15.74 -12.71 8.27
CA LEU A 33 -15.39 -11.32 8.59
C LEU A 33 -13.89 -11.14 8.81
N SER A 34 -13.24 -12.10 9.46
CA SER A 34 -11.78 -12.06 9.65
C SER A 34 -11.00 -12.21 8.34
N ARG A 35 -11.54 -12.93 7.34
CA ARG A 35 -10.97 -13.00 5.98
C ARG A 35 -11.04 -11.65 5.30
N VAL A 36 -12.17 -10.94 5.42
CA VAL A 36 -12.32 -9.57 4.89
C VAL A 36 -11.26 -8.66 5.49
N GLN A 37 -11.05 -8.69 6.82
CA GLN A 37 -10.00 -7.86 7.42
C GLN A 37 -8.59 -8.24 6.95
N ALA A 38 -8.28 -9.53 6.84
CA ALA A 38 -6.99 -9.99 6.30
C ALA A 38 -6.77 -9.53 4.84
N CYS A 39 -7.84 -9.52 4.05
CA CYS A 39 -7.85 -8.99 2.69
C CYS A 39 -7.52 -7.49 2.67
N VAL A 40 -8.18 -6.70 3.53
CA VAL A 40 -7.94 -5.25 3.66
C VAL A 40 -6.47 -4.97 4.01
N ILE A 41 -5.90 -5.72 4.96
CA ILE A 41 -4.49 -5.59 5.34
C ILE A 41 -3.57 -5.90 4.15
N SER A 42 -3.94 -6.89 3.34
CA SER A 42 -3.14 -7.35 2.19
C SER A 42 -3.22 -6.42 0.98
N ASN A 43 -4.16 -5.48 0.93
CA ASN A 43 -4.31 -4.54 -0.20
C ASN A 43 -3.09 -3.64 -0.40
N GLY A 44 -2.42 -3.22 0.68
CA GLY A 44 -1.19 -2.42 0.58
C GLY A 44 -0.08 -3.16 -0.17
N ASN A 45 0.20 -4.40 0.23
CA ASN A 45 1.20 -5.25 -0.43
C ASN A 45 0.84 -5.57 -1.89
N GLU A 46 -0.45 -5.74 -2.18
CA GLU A 46 -0.94 -6.00 -3.54
C GLU A 46 -0.77 -4.77 -4.43
N LEU A 47 -1.09 -3.58 -3.94
CA LEU A 47 -0.84 -2.32 -4.64
C LEU A 47 0.65 -2.11 -4.92
N GLU A 48 1.51 -2.30 -3.92
CA GLU A 48 2.97 -2.21 -4.11
C GLU A 48 3.44 -3.12 -5.23
N LYS A 49 2.99 -4.39 -5.22
CA LYS A 49 3.33 -5.36 -6.26
C LYS A 49 2.86 -4.90 -7.64
N LEU A 50 1.61 -4.45 -7.75
CA LEU A 50 1.06 -3.96 -9.03
C LEU A 50 1.88 -2.81 -9.62
N LEU A 51 2.38 -1.90 -8.78
CA LEU A 51 3.24 -0.80 -9.23
C LEU A 51 4.64 -1.29 -9.60
N ILE A 52 5.26 -2.12 -8.76
CA ILE A 52 6.61 -2.66 -8.97
C ILE A 52 6.68 -3.44 -10.29
N ASP A 53 5.68 -4.28 -10.58
CA ASP A 53 5.63 -5.13 -11.79
C ASP A 53 5.57 -4.30 -13.10
N ARG A 54 5.29 -3.00 -13.02
CA ARG A 54 5.24 -2.05 -14.16
C ARG A 54 6.41 -1.07 -14.20
N CYS A 55 7.31 -1.13 -13.22
CA CYS A 55 8.44 -0.21 -13.12
C CYS A 55 9.72 -0.82 -13.69
N SER A 56 10.63 0.06 -14.14
CA SER A 56 12.04 -0.32 -14.35
C SER A 56 12.74 -0.42 -13.00
N THR A 57 12.86 -1.63 -12.45
CA THR A 57 13.48 -1.84 -11.13
C THR A 57 15.01 -1.89 -11.20
N ILE A 58 15.66 -1.41 -10.15
CA ILE A 58 17.12 -1.49 -9.98
C ILE A 58 17.49 -2.85 -9.38
N ASP A 59 18.49 -3.55 -9.92
CA ASP A 59 18.92 -4.83 -9.34
C ASP A 59 19.78 -4.66 -8.07
N ASN A 60 20.67 -3.67 -8.10
CA ASN A 60 21.62 -3.38 -7.02
C ASN A 60 21.85 -1.86 -6.94
N ILE A 61 21.49 -1.27 -5.81
CA ILE A 61 21.54 0.18 -5.58
C ILE A 61 22.97 0.74 -5.57
N ASP A 62 23.94 0.00 -5.03
CA ASP A 62 25.35 0.40 -4.94
C ASP A 62 25.96 0.52 -6.35
N ILE A 63 25.71 -0.50 -7.19
CA ILE A 63 26.15 -0.52 -8.59
C ILE A 63 25.44 0.57 -9.39
N PHE A 64 24.13 0.74 -9.18
CA PHE A 64 23.34 1.75 -9.88
C PHE A 64 23.88 3.16 -9.62
N ILE A 65 24.06 3.54 -8.35
CA ILE A 65 24.57 4.87 -7.99
C ILE A 65 25.98 5.08 -8.55
N LYS A 66 26.86 4.08 -8.50
CA LYS A 66 28.19 4.15 -9.11
C LYS A 66 28.13 4.39 -10.63
N LYS A 67 27.23 3.71 -11.35
CA LYS A 67 27.02 3.91 -12.79
C LYS A 67 26.51 5.32 -13.10
N VAL A 68 25.59 5.83 -12.28
CA VAL A 68 25.10 7.22 -12.40
C VAL A 68 26.24 8.22 -12.21
N THR A 69 27.08 8.06 -11.19
CA THR A 69 28.23 8.94 -10.94
C THR A 69 29.22 8.95 -12.11
N THR A 70 29.40 7.81 -12.78
CA THR A 70 30.32 7.65 -13.92
C THR A 70 29.66 7.93 -15.28
N SER A 71 28.42 8.41 -15.31
CA SER A 71 27.63 8.68 -16.53
C SER A 71 27.46 7.47 -17.46
N ASN A 72 27.51 6.26 -16.88
CA ASN A 72 27.39 4.98 -17.59
C ASN A 72 25.97 4.41 -17.49
N ILE A 73 24.95 5.26 -17.60
CA ILE A 73 23.55 4.85 -17.51
C ILE A 73 22.66 5.75 -18.37
N ASN A 74 21.66 5.15 -18.99
CA ASN A 74 20.67 5.87 -19.79
C ASN A 74 19.75 6.71 -18.89
N GLN A 75 19.21 7.78 -19.47
CA GLN A 75 18.17 8.57 -18.82
C GLN A 75 16.89 7.73 -18.63
N GLY A 76 16.15 8.00 -17.56
CA GLY A 76 14.91 7.29 -17.24
C GLY A 76 14.53 7.34 -15.77
N THR A 77 13.39 6.75 -15.47
CA THR A 77 12.89 6.56 -14.10
C THR A 77 13.14 5.14 -13.65
N PHE A 78 13.77 4.98 -12.49
CA PHE A 78 14.14 3.68 -11.93
C PHE A 78 13.63 3.53 -10.50
N LEU A 79 13.12 2.35 -10.17
CA LEU A 79 12.57 2.04 -8.85
C LEU A 79 13.54 1.16 -8.05
N CYS A 80 13.91 1.60 -6.86
CA CYS A 80 14.51 0.76 -5.83
C CYS A 80 13.46 0.39 -4.78
N THR A 81 13.16 -0.90 -4.67
CA THR A 81 12.24 -1.41 -3.65
C THR A 81 12.95 -1.56 -2.31
N LYS A 82 12.17 -1.63 -1.24
CA LYS A 82 12.64 -2.02 0.11
C LYS A 82 13.53 -3.28 0.11
N LYS A 83 13.19 -4.30 -0.68
CA LYS A 83 13.96 -5.56 -0.78
C LYS A 83 15.34 -5.35 -1.41
N ILE A 84 15.44 -4.45 -2.38
CA ILE A 84 16.71 -4.10 -3.03
C ILE A 84 17.54 -3.24 -2.07
N LEU A 85 16.92 -2.24 -1.44
CA LEU A 85 17.58 -1.33 -0.51
C LEU A 85 18.27 -2.09 0.63
N LYS A 86 17.61 -3.08 1.25
CA LYS A 86 18.18 -3.88 2.34
C LYS A 86 19.47 -4.64 1.99
N LYS A 87 19.78 -4.81 0.70
CA LYS A 87 20.96 -5.53 0.23
C LYS A 87 22.19 -4.62 0.06
N THR A 88 22.03 -3.30 0.14
CA THR A 88 23.14 -2.36 0.07
C THR A 88 24.23 -2.68 1.09
N GLN A 89 25.49 -2.56 0.67
CA GLN A 89 26.63 -2.54 1.57
C GLN A 89 27.09 -1.11 1.84
N ASP A 90 27.11 -0.27 0.81
CA ASP A 90 27.64 1.10 0.89
C ASP A 90 26.79 2.04 1.75
N TYR A 91 25.49 1.77 1.86
CA TYR A 91 24.53 2.63 2.56
C TYR A 91 23.93 1.98 3.82
N LYS A 92 24.46 0.83 4.25
CA LYS A 92 23.86 0.00 5.31
C LYS A 92 23.65 0.76 6.63
N ASP A 93 24.59 1.62 7.01
CA ASP A 93 24.53 2.37 8.26
C ASP A 93 23.52 3.52 8.21
N VAL A 94 23.35 4.15 7.04
CA VAL A 94 22.42 5.29 6.88
C VAL A 94 20.97 4.86 6.75
N ILE A 95 20.72 3.64 6.25
CA ILE A 95 19.36 3.08 6.12
C ILE A 95 18.90 2.29 7.36
N LYS A 96 19.75 2.17 8.39
CA LYS A 96 19.46 1.30 9.54
C LYS A 96 18.23 1.78 10.30
N GLY A 97 17.21 0.92 10.39
CA GLY A 97 15.99 1.18 11.15
C GLY A 97 14.94 2.03 10.44
N ILE A 98 15.19 2.47 9.21
CA ILE A 98 14.24 3.24 8.41
C ILE A 98 14.19 2.66 7.00
N GLU A 99 13.00 2.22 6.58
CA GLU A 99 12.84 1.47 5.34
C GLU A 99 11.60 1.97 4.59
N PRO A 100 11.75 3.00 3.73
CA PRO A 100 10.65 3.48 2.90
C PRO A 100 10.17 2.38 1.95
N ASP A 101 8.93 2.49 1.49
CA ASP A 101 8.33 1.49 0.61
C ASP A 101 8.97 1.54 -0.79
N MET A 102 9.17 2.77 -1.31
CA MET A 102 9.73 2.99 -2.66
C MET A 102 10.77 4.11 -2.66
N ILE A 103 11.85 3.93 -3.41
CA ILE A 103 12.79 5.00 -3.76
C ILE A 103 12.85 5.11 -5.28
N ILE A 104 12.51 6.28 -5.81
CA ILE A 104 12.44 6.53 -7.25
C ILE A 104 13.60 7.43 -7.66
N PHE A 105 14.42 6.95 -8.57
CA PHE A 105 15.53 7.70 -9.16
C PHE A 105 15.14 8.16 -10.56
N ILE A 106 15.20 9.47 -10.79
CA ILE A 106 15.01 10.08 -12.11
C ILE A 106 16.39 10.50 -12.60
N VAL A 107 16.91 9.76 -13.57
CA VAL A 107 18.18 10.05 -14.21
C VAL A 107 17.90 10.95 -15.41
N SER A 108 18.22 12.23 -15.24
CA SER A 108 18.17 13.25 -16.30
C SER A 108 19.36 14.21 -16.15
N ASN A 109 19.37 15.33 -16.88
CA ASN A 109 20.34 16.41 -16.65
C ASN A 109 20.32 16.91 -15.19
N TYR A 110 19.14 16.85 -14.54
CA TYR A 110 18.97 17.08 -13.11
C TYR A 110 18.53 15.77 -12.45
N ARG A 111 19.42 15.19 -11.64
CA ARG A 111 19.21 13.89 -11.00
C ARG A 111 18.35 14.06 -9.75
N LEU A 112 17.19 13.41 -9.72
CA LEU A 112 16.25 13.46 -8.59
C LEU A 112 16.10 12.09 -7.92
N CYS A 113 16.02 12.09 -6.61
CA CYS A 113 15.70 10.93 -5.77
C CYS A 113 14.43 11.27 -4.98
N LYS A 114 13.39 10.45 -5.12
CA LYS A 114 12.10 10.65 -4.47
C LYS A 114 11.83 9.46 -3.56
N ILE A 115 11.79 9.71 -2.25
CA ILE A 115 11.54 8.69 -1.23
C ILE A 115 10.06 8.70 -0.93
N ILE A 116 9.39 7.57 -1.14
CA ILE A 116 7.93 7.48 -1.07
C ILE A 116 7.53 6.48 0.02
N GLU A 117 6.69 6.94 0.94
CA GLU A 117 5.83 6.09 1.76
C GLU A 117 4.50 5.89 1.03
N LEU A 118 4.13 4.65 0.72
CA LEU A 118 2.93 4.34 -0.05
C LEU A 118 1.80 3.89 0.86
N LYS A 119 0.66 4.55 0.74
CA LYS A 119 -0.56 4.25 1.46
C LYS A 119 -1.69 3.94 0.50
N ASP A 120 -2.47 2.91 0.85
CA ASP A 120 -3.64 2.53 0.05
C ASP A 120 -4.79 3.54 0.19
N GLY A 121 -5.00 4.09 1.39
CA GLY A 121 -6.02 5.09 1.71
C GLY A 121 -5.45 6.29 2.47
N ASP A 122 -6.32 7.12 3.05
CA ASP A 122 -6.02 8.44 3.62
C ASP A 122 -6.33 8.59 5.13
N THR A 123 -6.96 7.60 5.77
CA THR A 123 -7.34 7.69 7.20
C THR A 123 -6.29 7.03 8.11
N PHE A 124 -5.56 7.83 8.91
CA PHE A 124 -4.46 7.34 9.75
C PHE A 124 -4.56 7.72 11.24
N ASP A 125 -3.93 6.88 12.07
CA ASP A 125 -3.71 7.14 13.49
C ASP A 125 -2.60 8.20 13.68
N THR A 126 -2.88 9.22 14.50
CA THR A 126 -2.01 10.39 14.71
C THR A 126 -0.58 10.03 15.14
N LYS A 127 -0.39 9.01 16.01
CA LYS A 127 0.96 8.64 16.49
C LYS A 127 1.77 7.98 15.38
N LYS A 128 1.09 7.23 14.51
CA LYS A 128 1.71 6.56 13.37
C LYS A 128 2.25 7.57 12.35
N VAL A 129 1.44 8.58 12.01
CA VAL A 129 1.80 9.60 11.01
C VAL A 129 3.05 10.41 11.40
N LYS A 130 3.16 10.83 12.66
CA LYS A 130 4.35 11.56 13.16
C LYS A 130 5.64 10.75 13.02
N GLY A 131 5.58 9.47 13.39
CA GLY A 131 6.72 8.56 13.26
C GLY A 131 7.11 8.35 11.80
N GLU A 132 6.13 8.19 10.90
CA GLU A 132 6.34 8.04 9.46
C GLU A 132 7.02 9.28 8.86
N LYS A 133 6.54 10.50 9.17
CA LYS A 133 7.19 11.74 8.72
C LYS A 133 8.62 11.85 9.21
N ALA A 134 8.86 11.64 10.51
CA ALA A 134 10.20 11.75 11.09
C ALA A 134 11.19 10.76 10.45
N ASN A 135 10.72 9.55 10.16
CA ASN A 135 11.48 8.53 9.45
C ASN A 135 11.83 8.98 8.02
N LEU A 136 10.85 9.46 7.25
CA LEU A 136 11.06 9.93 5.88
C LEU A 136 12.07 11.08 5.81
N VAL A 137 11.91 12.08 6.68
CA VAL A 137 12.83 13.23 6.78
C VAL A 137 14.25 12.74 7.09
N THR A 138 14.39 11.97 8.17
CA THR A 138 15.71 11.45 8.60
C THR A 138 16.38 10.61 7.51
N PHE A 139 15.61 9.77 6.81
CA PHE A 139 16.13 8.96 5.71
C PHE A 139 16.57 9.87 4.55
N SER A 140 15.73 10.83 4.15
CA SER A 140 16.02 11.75 3.04
C SER A 140 17.29 12.56 3.25
N GLU A 141 17.51 13.07 4.46
CA GLU A 141 18.72 13.83 4.81
C GLU A 141 19.97 12.93 4.80
N LYS A 142 19.91 11.80 5.51
CA LYS A 142 21.08 10.93 5.67
C LYS A 142 21.47 10.21 4.39
N PHE A 143 20.48 9.67 3.67
CA PHE A 143 20.71 8.97 2.42
C PHE A 143 21.02 9.96 1.28
N GLY A 144 20.25 11.06 1.21
CA GLY A 144 20.46 12.13 0.21
C GLY A 144 21.85 12.73 0.25
N ALA A 145 22.42 12.93 1.44
CA ALA A 145 23.79 13.42 1.61
C ALA A 145 24.88 12.46 1.08
N LYS A 146 24.54 11.22 0.73
CA LYS A 146 25.49 10.18 0.28
C LYS A 146 25.37 9.82 -1.20
N ILE A 147 24.44 10.44 -1.93
CA ILE A 147 24.14 10.07 -3.31
C ILE A 147 24.20 11.31 -4.23
N PRO A 148 24.52 11.14 -5.53
CA PRO A 148 24.62 12.24 -6.48
C PRO A 148 23.24 12.66 -7.03
N PHE A 149 22.26 12.84 -6.14
CA PHE A 149 20.87 13.17 -6.47
C PHE A 149 20.33 14.24 -5.51
N SER A 150 19.55 15.18 -6.04
CA SER A 150 18.69 16.02 -5.20
C SER A 150 17.55 15.15 -4.67
N THR A 151 17.35 15.17 -3.35
CA THR A 151 16.51 14.19 -2.65
C THR A 151 15.34 14.87 -1.96
N ASP A 152 14.14 14.37 -2.22
CA ASP A 152 12.89 14.78 -1.56
C ASP A 152 12.14 13.55 -1.05
N TYR A 153 11.21 13.77 -0.12
CA TYR A 153 10.32 12.73 0.40
C TYR A 153 8.85 13.06 0.15
N TYR A 154 8.02 12.02 0.05
CA TYR A 154 6.58 12.15 -0.12
C TYR A 154 5.83 11.04 0.62
N VAL A 155 4.62 11.35 1.04
CA VAL A 155 3.59 10.35 1.36
C VAL A 155 2.59 10.29 0.22
N CYS A 156 2.36 9.09 -0.32
CA CYS A 156 1.38 8.88 -1.38
C CYS A 156 0.14 8.16 -0.84
N CYS A 157 -1.05 8.75 -0.97
CA CYS A 157 -2.31 8.06 -0.70
C CYS A 157 -2.99 7.72 -2.01
N PHE A 158 -2.86 6.46 -2.45
CA PHE A 158 -3.10 6.08 -3.84
C PHE A 158 -4.55 6.26 -4.30
N ASN A 159 -5.52 5.93 -3.43
CA ASN A 159 -6.94 5.99 -3.76
C ASN A 159 -7.62 7.32 -3.37
N GLN A 160 -6.86 8.32 -2.90
CA GLN A 160 -7.38 9.66 -2.60
C GLN A 160 -6.82 10.67 -3.61
N ASN A 161 -7.71 11.37 -4.32
CA ASN A 161 -7.33 12.33 -5.37
C ASN A 161 -7.27 13.77 -4.87
N ASN A 162 -7.77 14.05 -3.66
CA ASN A 162 -7.74 15.38 -3.08
C ASN A 162 -6.65 15.48 -2.00
N LYS A 163 -5.60 16.24 -2.28
CA LYS A 163 -4.45 16.44 -1.38
C LYS A 163 -4.82 17.11 -0.05
N GLU A 164 -5.89 17.92 -0.01
CA GLU A 164 -6.40 18.51 1.24
C GLU A 164 -7.00 17.44 2.13
N ILE A 165 -7.79 16.52 1.56
CA ILE A 165 -8.37 15.39 2.33
C ILE A 165 -7.24 14.48 2.84
N ILE A 166 -6.21 14.23 2.01
CA ILE A 166 -5.00 13.51 2.47
C ILE A 166 -4.36 14.24 3.65
N ARG A 167 -4.16 15.57 3.54
CA ARG A 167 -3.55 16.36 4.61
C ARG A 167 -4.33 16.24 5.92
N GLU A 168 -5.66 16.38 5.85
CA GLU A 168 -6.55 16.24 7.01
C GLU A 168 -6.52 14.82 7.60
N GLY A 169 -6.55 13.80 6.73
CA GLY A 169 -6.42 12.39 7.11
C GLY A 169 -5.08 12.07 7.79
N MET A 170 -4.01 12.75 7.35
CA MET A 170 -2.66 12.78 7.94
C MET A 170 -2.53 13.77 9.10
N LYS A 171 -3.64 14.26 9.66
CA LYS A 171 -3.67 15.14 10.84
C LYS A 171 -2.87 16.44 10.67
N ASN A 172 -2.73 16.91 9.44
CA ASN A 172 -1.95 18.09 9.06
C ASN A 172 -0.44 17.98 9.39
N GLU A 173 0.07 16.76 9.55
CA GLU A 173 1.51 16.56 9.80
C GLU A 173 2.35 16.75 8.54
N PHE A 174 1.80 16.48 7.35
CA PHE A 174 2.50 16.66 6.07
C PHE A 174 2.03 17.93 5.35
N ASP A 175 2.98 18.68 4.80
CA ASP A 175 2.69 19.81 3.92
C ASP A 175 2.27 19.32 2.53
N LEU A 176 1.46 20.11 1.81
CA LEU A 176 0.90 19.71 0.50
C LEU A 176 1.99 19.37 -0.53
N GLU A 177 3.16 19.99 -0.42
CA GLU A 177 4.32 19.73 -1.27
C GLU A 177 4.91 18.33 -1.08
N HIS A 178 4.74 17.72 0.10
CA HIS A 178 5.17 16.37 0.43
C HIS A 178 4.04 15.33 0.33
N ILE A 179 2.86 15.73 -0.15
CA ILE A 179 1.72 14.83 -0.38
C ILE A 179 1.66 14.50 -1.87
N MET A 180 1.34 13.25 -2.19
CA MET A 180 1.15 12.75 -3.54
C MET A 180 -0.14 11.92 -3.64
N THR A 181 -0.87 12.09 -4.73
CA THR A 181 -2.00 11.24 -5.12
C THR A 181 -1.50 10.02 -5.90
N GLY A 182 -2.31 8.96 -6.01
CA GLY A 182 -1.94 7.81 -6.85
C GLY A 182 -1.69 8.18 -8.31
N LYS A 183 -2.44 9.17 -8.83
CA LYS A 183 -2.26 9.67 -10.19
C LYS A 183 -0.91 10.36 -10.39
N GLU A 184 -0.49 11.21 -9.46
CA GLU A 184 0.83 11.86 -9.49
C GLU A 184 1.97 10.81 -9.39
N LEU A 185 1.81 9.79 -8.54
CA LEU A 185 2.79 8.69 -8.44
C LEU A 185 2.89 7.88 -9.74
N CYS A 186 1.75 7.53 -10.35
CA CYS A 186 1.74 6.82 -11.63
C CYS A 186 2.37 7.65 -12.75
N GLN A 187 2.13 8.97 -12.80
CA GLN A 187 2.80 9.87 -13.74
C GLN A 187 4.32 9.87 -13.55
N LEU A 188 4.78 9.92 -12.29
CA LEU A 188 6.21 9.87 -11.97
C LEU A 188 6.88 8.57 -12.44
N LEU A 189 6.18 7.44 -12.27
CA LEU A 189 6.64 6.09 -12.62
C LEU A 189 6.39 5.71 -14.09
N ASN A 190 5.74 6.57 -14.88
CA ASN A 190 5.29 6.28 -16.24
C ASN A 190 4.37 5.03 -16.31
N ILE A 191 3.41 4.94 -15.39
CA ILE A 191 2.40 3.87 -15.30
C ILE A 191 1.03 4.42 -15.71
N ASP A 192 0.23 3.64 -16.43
CA ASP A 192 -1.18 3.95 -16.66
C ASP A 192 -1.99 3.78 -15.36
N TYR A 193 -2.37 4.90 -14.75
CA TYR A 193 -3.20 4.91 -13.55
C TYR A 193 -4.56 4.22 -13.76
N GLN A 194 -5.20 4.37 -14.94
CA GLN A 194 -6.50 3.77 -15.19
C GLN A 194 -6.43 2.25 -15.30
N GLU A 195 -5.34 1.72 -15.85
CA GLU A 195 -5.07 0.29 -15.85
C GLU A 195 -5.10 -0.29 -14.44
N ILE A 196 -4.37 0.33 -13.48
CA ILE A 196 -4.34 -0.08 -12.08
C ILE A 196 -5.74 -0.05 -11.46
N ILE A 197 -6.47 1.05 -11.67
CA ILE A 197 -7.83 1.21 -11.11
C ILE A 197 -8.78 0.15 -11.69
N ASN A 198 -8.69 -0.16 -12.98
CA ASN A 198 -9.55 -1.16 -13.61
C ASN A 198 -9.29 -2.58 -13.11
N ILE A 199 -8.01 -2.97 -12.97
CA ILE A 199 -7.63 -4.25 -12.36
C ILE A 199 -8.24 -4.36 -10.95
N ARG A 200 -8.05 -3.33 -10.13
CA ARG A 200 -8.57 -3.31 -8.77
C ARG A 200 -10.10 -3.32 -8.72
N LYS A 201 -10.80 -2.69 -9.67
CA LYS A 201 -12.27 -2.74 -9.78
C LYS A 201 -12.80 -4.14 -10.05
N ASN A 202 -12.20 -4.86 -11.00
CA ASN A 202 -12.56 -6.24 -11.26
C ASN A 202 -12.37 -7.09 -10.00
N ASP A 203 -11.28 -6.85 -9.27
CA ASP A 203 -11.04 -7.57 -8.02
C ASP A 203 -12.04 -7.23 -6.91
N MET A 204 -12.55 -5.99 -6.87
CA MET A 204 -13.61 -5.61 -5.95
C MET A 204 -14.92 -6.34 -6.24
N GLU A 205 -15.28 -6.48 -7.52
CA GLU A 205 -16.49 -7.21 -7.94
C GLU A 205 -16.40 -8.69 -7.56
N GLU A 206 -15.27 -9.34 -7.85
CA GLU A 206 -15.05 -10.73 -7.44
C GLU A 206 -15.09 -10.91 -5.92
N ASN A 207 -14.52 -9.97 -5.16
CA ASN A 207 -14.57 -9.99 -3.69
C ASN A 207 -16.01 -9.84 -3.17
N PHE A 208 -16.80 -8.96 -3.78
CA PHE A 208 -18.19 -8.77 -3.40
C PHE A 208 -18.99 -10.05 -3.64
N ASN A 209 -18.89 -10.63 -4.84
CA ASN A 209 -19.59 -11.87 -5.18
C ASN A 209 -19.18 -13.02 -4.25
N TYR A 210 -17.88 -13.21 -4.04
CA TYR A 210 -17.35 -14.22 -3.11
C TYR A 210 -17.89 -14.02 -1.69
N PHE A 211 -17.91 -12.78 -1.19
CA PHE A 211 -18.41 -12.51 0.15
C PHE A 211 -19.89 -12.88 0.29
N ILE A 212 -20.73 -12.50 -0.68
CA ILE A 212 -22.16 -12.83 -0.68
C ILE A 212 -22.37 -14.35 -0.77
N GLU A 213 -21.66 -15.03 -1.67
CA GLU A 213 -21.75 -16.49 -1.80
C GLU A 213 -21.37 -17.22 -0.52
N GLU A 214 -20.26 -16.85 0.12
CA GLU A 214 -19.84 -17.44 1.39
C GLU A 214 -20.80 -17.10 2.54
N LEU A 215 -21.35 -15.89 2.55
CA LEU A 215 -22.31 -15.46 3.56
C LEU A 215 -23.60 -16.30 3.50
N LEU A 216 -24.09 -16.58 2.30
CA LEU A 216 -25.31 -17.37 2.07
C LEU A 216 -25.12 -18.87 2.33
N LYS A 217 -23.87 -19.37 2.38
CA LYS A 217 -23.57 -20.75 2.77
C LYS A 217 -23.75 -21.00 4.27
N ILE A 218 -23.77 -19.94 5.09
CA ILE A 218 -23.93 -20.04 6.54
C ILE A 218 -25.43 -20.22 6.88
N PRO A 219 -25.88 -21.38 7.38
CA PRO A 219 -27.32 -21.68 7.51
C PRO A 219 -28.09 -20.68 8.37
N GLU A 220 -27.53 -20.31 9.53
CA GLU A 220 -28.15 -19.35 10.46
C GLU A 220 -28.33 -17.97 9.83
N VAL A 221 -27.37 -17.54 8.98
CA VAL A 221 -27.44 -16.26 8.28
C VAL A 221 -28.50 -16.29 7.19
N LEU A 222 -28.51 -17.35 6.38
CA LEU A 222 -29.48 -17.51 5.31
C LEU A 222 -30.92 -17.54 5.85
N GLU A 223 -31.15 -18.28 6.93
CA GLU A 223 -32.45 -18.31 7.61
C GLU A 223 -32.86 -16.90 8.05
N LYS A 224 -31.93 -16.16 8.66
CA LYS A 224 -32.22 -14.80 9.13
C LYS A 224 -32.53 -13.82 8.00
N ILE A 225 -31.83 -13.91 6.88
CA ILE A 225 -32.09 -13.09 5.69
C ILE A 225 -33.50 -13.39 5.14
N ASN A 226 -33.86 -14.66 5.00
CA ASN A 226 -35.18 -15.07 4.50
C ASN A 226 -36.32 -14.56 5.41
N GLN A 227 -36.14 -14.62 6.74
CA GLN A 227 -37.08 -14.04 7.69
C GLN A 227 -37.27 -12.53 7.49
N ILE A 228 -36.18 -11.79 7.25
CA ILE A 228 -36.22 -10.34 7.02
C ILE A 228 -36.93 -10.02 5.70
N ILE A 229 -36.61 -10.74 4.62
CA ILE A 229 -37.24 -10.54 3.31
C ILE A 229 -38.76 -10.79 3.40
N ALA A 230 -39.17 -11.93 3.97
CA ALA A 230 -40.59 -12.24 4.16
C ALA A 230 -41.32 -11.18 5.01
N THR A 231 -40.65 -10.57 5.98
CA THR A 231 -41.24 -9.48 6.79
C THR A 231 -41.33 -8.17 6.01
N SER A 232 -40.41 -7.90 5.09
CA SER A 232 -40.38 -6.68 4.28
C SER A 232 -41.41 -6.68 3.15
N GLU A 233 -41.75 -7.85 2.59
CA GLU A 233 -42.78 -7.99 1.55
C GLU A 233 -44.21 -7.90 2.09
N ASN A 234 -44.39 -8.06 3.41
CA ASN A 234 -45.66 -7.95 4.11
C ASN A 234 -45.92 -6.53 4.69
N LYS A 235 -45.09 -5.55 4.35
CA LYS A 235 -45.25 -4.12 4.69
C LYS A 235 -45.51 -3.30 3.44
#